data_AF-A0A6P8KAN0-F1
#
_entry.id   AF-A0A6P8KAN0-F1
#
_cell.length_a   1.000
_cell.length_b   1.000
_cell.length_c   1.000
_cell.angle_alpha   90.00
_cell.angle_beta   90.00
_cell.angle_gamma   90.00
#
_symmetry.space_group_name_H-M   'P 1'
#
loop_
_entity.id
_entity.type
_entity.pdbx_description
1 polymer ?
#
loop_
_entity_poly.entity_id
_entity_poly.type
_entity_poly.pdbx_seq_one_letter_code
_entity_poly.pdbx_strand_id
1 'polypeptide(L)'
;MTIQGLKCDLSPTVTTCLQLKDCVRPDCCPIRDPIPYDAECFVRDIGQELDKLTHRHERMFVKRRRLMEMAIPRRRTCRFVPKCACSFPKSIEMVRPCDAQNHTRTEQLALPTVRRLLHRRRTAILAGDSIGESILNRWLRYSYLSLYSRLTNIQPLVKPKKKKKKTEKQLAKHEKYIEKLAKPKQAPKVPKPDRGAGEFDPVRLKQLASPKAYLEEIKPKWELTSQMKDYKATKRIKQISQPVVRDNVHINENPEKVSPNALRYKPSARIKEMSEPLTTRDANQGLADVKENPFGIAPNALKYKASTRIKELAEPKEFENTHIRENPFAISPAALKAKASPRLIELAKPKGG
;
A
#
# COMPACT_ATOMS: atom_id res chain seq x y z
N MET A 1 19.58 -61.04 19.20
CA MET A 1 18.17 -61.10 18.77
C MET A 1 17.33 -60.33 19.77
N THR A 2 16.23 -59.75 19.26
CA THR A 2 15.02 -59.24 19.95
C THR A 2 15.10 -58.06 20.92
N ILE A 3 14.36 -57.02 20.51
CA ILE A 3 13.86 -55.86 21.25
C ILE A 3 12.87 -56.33 22.33
N GLN A 4 12.90 -55.72 23.51
CA GLN A 4 11.73 -55.65 24.40
C GLN A 4 11.54 -54.21 24.88
N GLY A 5 10.36 -53.66 24.58
CA GLY A 5 9.97 -52.30 24.93
C GLY A 5 9.38 -52.23 26.34
N LEU A 6 9.62 -51.11 27.01
CA LEU A 6 8.96 -50.77 28.27
C LEU A 6 7.82 -49.79 27.99
N LYS A 7 6.59 -50.26 28.21
CA LYS A 7 5.42 -49.42 28.47
C LYS A 7 5.45 -49.02 29.94
N CYS A 8 5.22 -47.75 30.23
CA CYS A 8 4.75 -47.32 31.55
C CYS A 8 3.54 -46.43 31.33
N ASP A 9 2.36 -47.03 31.49
CA ASP A 9 1.17 -46.32 31.96
C ASP A 9 1.40 -45.95 33.42
N LEU A 10 0.89 -44.81 33.89
CA LEU A 10 0.45 -44.60 35.29
C LEU A 10 -0.28 -43.25 35.42
N SER A 11 -1.53 -43.37 35.85
CA SER A 11 -2.54 -42.34 36.09
C SER A 11 -2.27 -41.51 37.37
N PRO A 12 -3.02 -40.41 37.59
CA PRO A 12 -2.77 -39.46 38.68
C PRO A 12 -3.77 -39.63 39.84
N THR A 13 -3.27 -39.91 41.04
CA THR A 13 -4.03 -39.68 42.29
C THR A 13 -3.08 -39.27 43.42
N VAL A 14 -3.28 -38.04 43.90
CA VAL A 14 -3.23 -37.50 45.29
C VAL A 14 -2.25 -38.16 46.27
N THR A 15 -1.38 -37.50 47.03
CA THR A 15 -1.50 -36.38 47.98
C THR A 15 -0.09 -36.19 48.55
N THR A 16 0.34 -34.95 48.81
CA THR A 16 0.85 -34.54 50.14
C THR A 16 1.30 -33.08 50.09
N CYS A 17 0.76 -32.34 51.03
CA CYS A 17 0.94 -30.93 51.24
C CYS A 17 2.35 -30.65 51.74
N LEU A 18 3.06 -29.74 51.07
CA LEU A 18 4.07 -28.91 51.71
C LEU A 18 3.46 -27.51 51.82
N GLN A 19 3.07 -27.16 53.05
CA GLN A 19 2.72 -25.80 53.42
C GLN A 19 3.96 -24.92 53.29
N LEU A 20 4.01 -24.13 52.23
CA LEU A 20 4.92 -22.99 52.10
C LEU A 20 4.10 -21.73 52.40
N LYS A 21 4.64 -20.89 53.28
CA LYS A 21 4.04 -19.64 53.78
C LYS A 21 3.51 -18.77 52.62
N ASP A 22 2.38 -18.10 52.84
CA ASP A 22 1.56 -17.37 51.85
C ASP A 22 2.24 -16.27 51.03
N CYS A 23 3.55 -16.03 51.20
CA CYS A 23 4.27 -14.93 50.55
C CYS A 23 5.27 -15.38 49.47
N VAL A 24 5.29 -16.65 49.06
CA VAL A 24 6.21 -17.13 48.01
C VAL A 24 5.47 -17.94 46.95
N ARG A 25 4.79 -17.25 46.03
CA ARG A 25 4.39 -17.76 44.71
C ARG A 25 4.91 -16.83 43.62
N PRO A 26 5.85 -17.26 42.75
CA PRO A 26 6.29 -16.48 41.61
C PRO A 26 5.47 -16.87 40.37
N ASP A 27 4.19 -16.48 40.34
CA ASP A 27 3.36 -16.52 39.14
C ASP A 27 3.06 -15.10 38.66
N CYS A 28 3.29 -14.91 37.37
CA CYS A 28 3.56 -13.66 36.69
C CYS A 28 2.31 -13.04 36.04
N CYS A 29 1.26 -12.77 36.81
CA CYS A 29 0.12 -11.97 36.36
C CYS A 29 -0.38 -11.05 37.48
N PRO A 30 -0.58 -9.73 37.23
CA PRO A 30 -1.54 -8.99 38.04
C PRO A 30 -2.90 -9.65 37.85
N ILE A 31 -3.48 -10.16 38.94
CA ILE A 31 -4.87 -10.60 38.97
C ILE A 31 -5.70 -9.38 38.58
N ARG A 32 -6.26 -9.38 37.37
CA ARG A 32 -7.29 -8.41 37.02
C ARG A 32 -8.52 -8.82 37.80
N ASP A 33 -9.12 -7.86 38.49
CA ASP A 33 -10.38 -8.10 39.19
C ASP A 33 -11.38 -8.75 38.22
N PRO A 34 -12.09 -9.81 38.64
CA PRO A 34 -13.14 -10.39 37.83
C PRO A 34 -14.15 -9.29 37.46
N ILE A 35 -14.68 -9.37 36.24
CA ILE A 35 -15.71 -8.45 35.77
C ILE A 35 -16.87 -8.53 36.79
N PRO A 36 -17.41 -7.38 37.27
CA PRO A 36 -18.53 -7.39 38.21
C PRO A 36 -19.66 -8.27 37.68
N TYR A 37 -20.31 -9.04 38.55
CA TYR A 37 -21.34 -10.02 38.16
C TYR A 37 -22.46 -9.39 37.31
N ASP A 38 -22.79 -8.13 37.59
CA ASP A 38 -23.79 -7.34 36.84
C ASP A 38 -23.35 -7.03 35.40
N ALA A 39 -22.04 -6.96 35.14
CA ALA A 39 -21.47 -6.69 33.83
C ALA A 39 -21.34 -7.96 32.96
N GLU A 40 -21.30 -9.17 33.54
CA GLU A 40 -21.26 -10.42 32.78
C GLU A 40 -22.51 -10.64 31.92
N CYS A 41 -23.66 -10.18 32.40
CA CYS A 41 -24.92 -10.17 31.65
C CYS A 41 -24.79 -9.41 30.31
N PHE A 42 -24.10 -8.26 30.32
CA PHE A 42 -23.91 -7.44 29.12
C PHE A 42 -22.79 -7.95 28.22
N VAL A 43 -21.82 -8.72 28.72
CA VAL A 43 -20.72 -9.26 27.88
C VAL A 43 -21.25 -10.18 26.78
N ARG A 44 -22.32 -10.94 27.06
CA ARG A 44 -22.97 -11.78 26.04
C ARG A 44 -23.62 -10.95 24.95
N ASP A 45 -24.34 -9.89 25.33
CA ASP A 45 -25.03 -9.01 24.38
C ASP A 45 -24.02 -8.18 23.57
N ILE A 46 -22.99 -7.64 24.23
CA ILE A 46 -21.86 -6.96 23.59
C ILE A 46 -21.15 -7.91 22.62
N GLY A 47 -20.93 -9.17 22.99
CA GLY A 47 -20.36 -10.19 22.12
C GLY A 47 -21.23 -10.45 20.89
N GLN A 48 -22.55 -10.58 21.06
CA GLN A 48 -23.49 -10.74 19.95
C GLN A 48 -23.54 -9.51 19.05
N GLU A 49 -23.48 -8.31 19.60
CA GLU A 49 -23.45 -7.07 18.81
C GLU A 49 -22.13 -6.92 18.05
N LEU A 50 -21.01 -7.27 18.68
CA LEU A 50 -19.69 -7.32 18.04
C LEU A 50 -19.71 -8.32 16.87
N ASP A 51 -20.28 -9.51 17.07
CA ASP A 51 -20.44 -10.52 16.02
C ASP A 51 -21.36 -10.05 14.89
N LYS A 52 -22.46 -9.35 15.20
CA LYS A 52 -23.33 -8.74 14.17
C LYS A 52 -22.60 -7.65 13.39
N LEU A 53 -21.76 -6.86 14.04
CA LEU A 53 -20.94 -5.81 13.43
C LEU A 53 -19.84 -6.40 12.54
N THR A 54 -19.13 -7.43 12.98
CA THR A 54 -18.13 -8.15 12.17
C THR A 54 -18.80 -8.81 10.96
N HIS A 55 -19.97 -9.43 11.14
CA HIS A 55 -20.71 -10.03 10.02
C HIS A 55 -21.23 -8.98 9.02
N ARG A 56 -21.67 -7.80 9.48
CA ARG A 56 -22.00 -6.66 8.60
C ARG A 56 -20.77 -6.11 7.87
N HIS A 57 -19.65 -5.99 8.57
CA HIS A 57 -18.36 -5.56 8.02
C HIS A 57 -17.93 -6.49 6.89
N GLU A 58 -17.88 -7.80 7.15
CA GLU A 58 -17.58 -8.82 6.15
C GLU A 58 -18.53 -8.77 4.95
N ARG A 59 -19.85 -8.66 5.18
CA ARG A 59 -20.86 -8.56 4.11
C ARG A 59 -20.75 -7.26 3.30
N MET A 60 -20.32 -6.15 3.90
CA MET A 60 -20.02 -4.90 3.16
C MET A 60 -18.87 -5.09 2.17
N PHE A 61 -17.87 -5.91 2.50
CA PHE A 61 -16.78 -6.25 1.57
C PHE A 61 -17.20 -7.27 0.51
N VAL A 62 -18.12 -8.19 0.82
CA VAL A 62 -18.62 -9.20 -0.14
C VAL A 62 -19.33 -8.53 -1.33
N LYS A 63 -20.17 -7.52 -1.11
CA LYS A 63 -20.88 -6.80 -2.20
C LYS A 63 -19.96 -6.02 -3.15
N ARG A 64 -18.70 -5.80 -2.76
CA ARG A 64 -17.69 -5.06 -3.53
C ARG A 64 -16.42 -5.89 -3.73
N ARG A 65 -16.50 -7.23 -3.68
CA ARG A 65 -15.34 -8.13 -3.90
C ARG A 65 -14.60 -7.81 -5.20
N ARG A 66 -15.34 -7.64 -6.30
CA ARG A 66 -14.77 -7.22 -7.59
C ARG A 66 -14.06 -5.86 -7.53
N LEU A 67 -14.65 -4.86 -6.86
CA LEU A 67 -14.04 -3.54 -6.71
C LEU A 67 -12.79 -3.59 -5.83
N MET A 68 -12.78 -4.44 -4.78
CA MET A 68 -11.61 -4.69 -3.95
C MET A 68 -10.51 -5.44 -4.70
N GLU A 69 -10.85 -6.45 -5.49
CA GLU A 69 -9.91 -7.15 -6.37
C GLU A 69 -9.31 -6.22 -7.43
N MET A 70 -10.10 -5.27 -7.97
CA MET A 70 -9.58 -4.23 -8.85
C MET A 70 -8.77 -3.16 -8.12
N ALA A 71 -9.07 -2.88 -6.85
CA ALA A 71 -8.32 -1.95 -6.00
C ALA A 71 -6.99 -2.53 -5.52
N ILE A 72 -6.84 -3.87 -5.49
CA ILE A 72 -5.54 -4.51 -5.27
C ILE A 72 -4.69 -4.27 -6.53
N PRO A 73 -3.60 -3.49 -6.45
CA PRO A 73 -2.79 -3.22 -7.63
C PRO A 73 -2.16 -4.54 -8.11
N ARG A 74 -2.31 -4.83 -9.41
CA ARG A 74 -1.73 -6.02 -10.07
C ARG A 74 -0.22 -6.17 -9.83
N ARG A 75 0.45 -5.05 -9.52
CA ARG A 75 1.81 -5.00 -9.00
C ARG A 75 1.78 -4.24 -7.68
N ARG A 76 1.99 -4.95 -6.57
CA ARG A 76 2.24 -4.31 -5.28
C ARG A 76 3.61 -3.62 -5.32
N THR A 77 3.68 -2.41 -5.87
CA THR A 77 4.84 -1.56 -5.68
C THR A 77 4.71 -0.95 -4.31
N CYS A 78 5.28 -1.58 -3.29
CA CYS A 78 5.38 -0.91 -2.00
C CYS A 78 6.30 0.30 -2.21
N ARG A 79 5.72 1.50 -2.36
CA ARG A 79 6.47 2.76 -2.43
C ARG A 79 7.39 2.92 -1.22
N PHE A 80 7.01 2.24 -0.14
CA PHE A 80 7.79 1.99 1.07
C PHE A 80 7.76 0.49 1.40
N VAL A 81 8.60 -0.34 0.75
CA VAL A 81 9.09 -1.53 1.47
C VAL A 81 10.06 -0.95 2.51
N PRO A 82 9.83 -1.08 3.83
CA PRO A 82 10.89 -0.78 4.77
C PRO A 82 12.05 -1.71 4.39
N LYS A 83 13.11 -1.13 3.83
CA LYS A 83 14.35 -1.87 3.63
C LYS A 83 14.77 -2.28 5.03
N CYS A 84 14.58 -3.55 5.36
CA CYS A 84 15.20 -4.18 6.51
C CYS A 84 16.65 -3.68 6.58
N ALA A 85 17.08 -3.15 7.71
CA ALA A 85 18.45 -2.65 7.91
C ALA A 85 19.51 -3.77 7.82
N CYS A 86 19.12 -4.98 7.42
CA CYS A 86 20.00 -6.10 7.15
C CYS A 86 20.86 -5.82 5.91
N SER A 87 22.17 -5.81 6.11
CA SER A 87 23.20 -5.54 5.10
C SER A 87 23.37 -6.65 4.04
N PHE A 88 22.48 -7.66 4.03
CA PHE A 88 22.60 -8.85 3.20
C PHE A 88 21.72 -8.74 1.93
N PRO A 89 22.26 -9.01 0.73
CA PRO A 89 21.45 -9.12 -0.47
C PRO A 89 20.63 -10.42 -0.41
N LYS A 90 19.30 -10.31 -0.48
CA LYS A 90 18.43 -11.46 -0.75
C LYS A 90 18.09 -11.46 -2.23
N SER A 91 18.34 -12.56 -2.94
CA SER A 91 17.62 -12.84 -4.18
C SER A 91 16.17 -13.15 -3.78
N ILE A 92 15.23 -12.32 -4.20
CA ILE A 92 13.81 -12.59 -3.96
C ILE A 92 13.35 -13.46 -5.12
N GLU A 93 13.32 -14.77 -4.92
CA GLU A 93 12.62 -15.67 -5.83
C GLU A 93 11.13 -15.65 -5.45
N MET A 94 10.29 -15.31 -6.43
CA MET A 94 8.83 -15.29 -6.25
C MET A 94 8.30 -16.71 -6.38
N VAL A 95 8.10 -17.39 -5.26
CA VAL A 95 7.49 -18.74 -5.20
C VAL A 95 6.00 -18.63 -5.49
N ARG A 96 5.48 -19.38 -6.47
CA ARG A 96 4.05 -19.42 -6.79
C ARG A 96 3.36 -20.45 -5.88
N PRO A 97 2.06 -20.30 -5.56
CA PRO A 97 1.35 -21.25 -4.68
C PRO A 97 1.38 -22.71 -5.16
N CYS A 98 1.58 -22.93 -6.46
CA CYS A 98 1.71 -24.24 -7.10
C CYS A 98 3.08 -24.90 -6.87
N ASP A 99 4.08 -24.13 -6.45
CA ASP A 99 5.44 -24.60 -6.13
C ASP A 99 5.55 -25.01 -4.64
N ALA A 100 4.42 -25.15 -3.94
CA ALA A 100 4.39 -25.61 -2.56
C ALA A 100 5.00 -27.02 -2.49
N GLN A 101 6.19 -27.10 -1.88
CA GLN A 101 6.95 -28.34 -1.75
C GLN A 101 6.14 -29.39 -1.00
N ASN A 102 6.03 -30.60 -1.57
CA ASN A 102 5.57 -31.77 -0.83
C ASN A 102 6.60 -32.08 0.27
N HIS A 103 6.21 -31.87 1.53
CA HIS A 103 7.10 -32.07 2.65
C HIS A 103 7.51 -33.53 2.80
N THR A 104 8.82 -33.78 2.83
CA THR A 104 9.35 -35.13 3.08
C THR A 104 9.10 -35.54 4.55
N ARG A 105 9.02 -36.85 4.83
CA ARG A 105 8.75 -37.40 6.18
C ARG A 105 9.70 -36.85 7.26
N THR A 106 10.93 -36.54 6.89
CA THR A 106 11.95 -35.95 7.77
C THR A 106 11.66 -34.50 8.12
N GLU A 107 11.12 -33.70 7.19
CA GLU A 107 10.65 -32.33 7.47
C GLU A 107 9.51 -32.33 8.50
N GLN A 108 8.61 -33.31 8.41
CA GLN A 108 7.53 -33.50 9.40
C GLN A 108 8.07 -33.80 10.80
N LEU A 109 9.17 -34.56 10.91
CA LEU A 109 9.82 -34.89 12.19
C LEU A 109 10.59 -33.73 12.83
N ALA A 110 10.97 -32.70 12.06
CA ALA A 110 11.67 -31.50 12.55
C ALA A 110 10.71 -30.37 12.98
N LEU A 111 9.45 -30.39 12.53
CA LEU A 111 8.43 -29.43 12.95
C LEU A 111 8.24 -29.32 14.47
N PRO A 112 8.32 -30.39 15.29
CA PRO A 112 8.11 -30.30 16.74
C PRO A 112 9.19 -29.50 17.47
N THR A 113 10.46 -29.57 17.07
CA THR A 113 11.54 -28.80 17.72
C THR A 113 11.50 -27.33 17.30
N VAL A 114 11.30 -27.06 16.01
CA VAL A 114 11.16 -25.69 15.49
C VAL A 114 9.90 -25.00 16.05
N ARG A 115 8.76 -25.71 16.13
CA ARG A 115 7.54 -25.18 16.76
C ARG A 115 7.76 -24.86 18.24
N ARG A 116 8.45 -25.73 18.99
CA ARG A 116 8.81 -25.46 20.40
C ARG A 116 9.69 -24.22 20.53
N LEU A 117 10.70 -24.06 19.68
CA LEU A 117 11.57 -22.87 19.69
C LEU A 117 10.81 -21.59 19.28
N LEU A 118 9.91 -21.66 18.30
CA LEU A 118 9.06 -20.53 17.91
C LEU A 118 8.07 -20.15 19.00
N HIS A 119 7.50 -21.13 19.70
CA HIS A 119 6.60 -20.89 20.83
C HIS A 119 7.35 -20.21 21.98
N ARG A 120 8.52 -20.73 22.37
CA ARG A 120 9.40 -20.12 23.37
C ARG A 120 9.88 -18.72 22.97
N ARG A 121 10.08 -18.47 21.67
CA ARG A 121 10.41 -17.13 21.19
C ARG A 121 9.24 -16.16 21.36
N ARG A 122 8.02 -16.59 21.04
CA ARG A 122 6.82 -15.76 21.24
C ARG A 122 6.64 -15.42 22.71
N THR A 123 6.84 -16.37 23.62
CA THR A 123 6.77 -16.10 25.06
C THR A 123 7.86 -15.12 25.50
N ALA A 124 9.10 -15.25 25.01
CA ALA A 124 10.18 -14.30 25.30
C ALA A 124 9.89 -12.88 24.77
N ILE A 125 9.29 -12.75 23.57
CA ILE A 125 8.87 -11.45 23.02
C ILE A 125 7.77 -10.82 23.89
N LEU A 126 6.78 -11.62 24.29
CA LEU A 126 5.70 -11.15 25.17
C LEU A 126 6.21 -10.74 26.56
N ALA A 127 7.24 -11.43 27.07
CA ALA A 127 7.92 -11.09 28.32
C ALA A 127 8.88 -9.90 28.20
N GLY A 128 9.21 -9.43 26.98
CA GLY A 128 10.17 -8.35 26.77
C GLY A 128 11.64 -8.77 26.87
N ASP A 129 11.94 -10.08 26.90
CA ASP A 129 13.28 -10.64 27.08
C ASP A 129 14.12 -10.55 25.80
N SER A 130 14.73 -9.39 25.56
CA SER A 130 15.56 -9.14 24.37
C SER A 130 16.76 -10.10 24.25
N ILE A 131 17.37 -10.48 25.38
CA ILE A 131 18.50 -11.42 25.43
C ILE A 131 18.03 -12.84 25.07
N GLY A 132 16.95 -13.30 25.70
CA GLY A 132 16.35 -14.61 25.43
C GLY A 132 15.88 -14.72 23.97
N GLU A 133 15.25 -13.68 23.44
CA GLU A 133 14.86 -13.62 22.04
C GLU A 133 16.07 -13.75 21.10
N SER A 134 17.18 -13.06 21.41
CA SER A 134 18.39 -13.11 20.60
C SER A 134 19.02 -14.52 20.55
N ILE A 135 19.01 -15.24 21.68
CA ILE A 135 19.51 -16.62 21.81
C ILE A 135 18.60 -17.58 21.06
N LEU A 136 17.27 -17.47 21.24
CA LEU A 136 16.28 -18.29 20.55
C LEU A 136 16.32 -18.05 19.02
N ASN A 137 16.51 -16.80 18.59
CA ASN A 137 16.74 -16.46 17.19
C ASN A 137 18.04 -17.04 16.64
N ARG A 138 19.08 -17.17 17.47
CA ARG A 138 20.34 -17.84 17.09
C ARG A 138 20.11 -19.34 16.92
N TRP A 139 19.41 -19.98 17.85
CA TRP A 139 19.10 -21.41 17.78
C TRP A 139 18.14 -21.76 16.65
N LEU A 140 17.12 -20.94 16.39
CA LEU A 140 16.25 -21.09 15.23
C LEU A 140 17.06 -21.01 13.92
N ARG A 141 17.99 -20.06 13.81
CA ARG A 141 18.89 -19.98 12.65
C ARG A 141 19.72 -21.24 12.49
N TYR A 142 20.29 -21.77 13.58
CA TYR A 142 21.05 -23.02 13.53
C TYR A 142 20.19 -24.25 13.24
N SER A 143 18.97 -24.34 13.76
CA SER A 143 18.05 -25.44 13.47
C SER A 143 17.56 -25.43 12.02
N TYR A 144 17.38 -24.25 11.43
CA TYR A 144 17.10 -24.12 10.00
C TYR A 144 18.32 -24.43 9.11
N LEU A 145 19.54 -24.27 9.63
CA LEU A 145 20.79 -24.42 8.87
C LEU A 145 21.47 -25.79 8.99
N SER A 146 21.16 -26.61 9.99
CA SER A 146 22.04 -27.73 10.37
C SER A 146 21.95 -28.98 9.49
N LEU A 147 20.94 -29.13 8.62
CA LEU A 147 20.85 -30.31 7.74
C LEU A 147 20.12 -30.03 6.42
N TYR A 148 19.05 -29.25 6.46
CA TYR A 148 18.22 -28.90 5.30
C TYR A 148 18.87 -27.89 4.33
N SER A 149 19.75 -27.00 4.81
CA SER A 149 20.51 -26.08 3.93
C SER A 149 21.50 -26.82 3.02
N ARG A 150 22.03 -27.96 3.49
CA ARG A 150 22.93 -28.82 2.72
C ARG A 150 22.19 -29.65 1.69
N LEU A 151 20.98 -30.13 2.02
CA LEU A 151 20.16 -30.95 1.11
C LEU A 151 19.47 -30.14 0.00
N THR A 152 19.23 -28.84 0.20
CA THR A 152 18.55 -27.97 -0.77
C THR A 152 19.49 -27.25 -1.74
N ASN A 153 20.82 -27.43 -1.64
CA ASN A 153 21.84 -26.70 -2.41
C ASN A 153 21.68 -25.16 -2.38
N ILE A 154 20.97 -24.60 -1.39
CA ILE A 154 20.81 -23.16 -1.24
C ILE A 154 22.09 -22.63 -0.59
N GLN A 155 22.90 -21.90 -1.38
CA GLN A 155 24.12 -21.31 -0.84
C GLN A 155 23.79 -20.30 0.28
N PRO A 156 24.53 -20.33 1.40
CA PRO A 156 24.29 -19.40 2.49
C PRO A 156 24.46 -17.95 2.03
N LEU A 157 23.68 -17.04 2.61
CA LEU A 157 23.75 -15.61 2.31
C LEU A 157 25.19 -15.10 2.50
N VAL A 158 25.81 -14.66 1.41
CA VAL A 158 27.17 -14.12 1.43
C VAL A 158 27.17 -12.80 2.22
N LYS A 159 28.09 -12.68 3.18
CA LYS A 159 28.30 -11.41 3.89
C LYS A 159 28.66 -10.32 2.87
N PRO A 160 28.05 -9.12 2.95
CA PRO A 160 28.44 -8.02 2.09
C PRO A 160 29.94 -7.75 2.29
N LYS A 161 30.66 -7.54 1.18
CA LYS A 161 32.06 -7.12 1.24
C LYS A 161 32.12 -5.81 2.05
N LYS A 162 32.89 -5.81 3.13
CA LYS A 162 33.12 -4.60 3.93
C LYS A 162 33.65 -3.50 3.00
N LYS A 163 33.02 -2.32 3.00
CA LYS A 163 33.50 -1.18 2.22
C LYS A 163 34.91 -0.84 2.71
N LYS A 164 35.90 -0.86 1.81
CA LYS A 164 37.26 -0.43 2.12
C LYS A 164 37.25 1.06 2.46
N LYS A 165 38.08 1.47 3.44
CA LYS A 165 38.29 2.90 3.71
C LYS A 165 38.82 3.57 2.43
N LYS A 166 38.39 4.80 2.17
CA LYS A 166 38.91 5.59 1.04
C LYS A 166 40.40 5.82 1.24
N THR A 167 41.18 5.76 0.17
CA THR A 167 42.61 6.13 0.21
C THR A 167 42.76 7.65 0.34
N GLU A 168 43.90 8.13 0.82
CA GLU A 168 44.17 9.58 0.96
C GLU A 168 43.95 10.34 -0.36
N LYS A 169 44.41 9.77 -1.50
CA LYS A 169 44.16 10.34 -2.84
C LYS A 169 42.67 10.47 -3.16
N GLN A 170 41.83 9.54 -2.69
CA GLN A 170 40.38 9.59 -2.90
C GLN A 170 39.71 10.60 -1.96
N LEU A 171 40.24 10.79 -0.75
CA LEU A 171 39.77 11.81 0.19
C LEU A 171 40.07 13.21 -0.36
N ALA A 172 41.29 13.46 -0.85
CA ALA A 172 41.65 14.74 -1.48
C ALA A 172 40.79 15.07 -2.72
N LYS A 173 40.46 14.07 -3.55
CA LYS A 173 39.51 14.28 -4.68
C LYS A 173 38.09 14.60 -4.19
N HIS A 174 37.67 14.00 -3.09
CA HIS A 174 36.36 14.22 -2.50
C HIS A 174 36.27 15.61 -1.86
N GLU A 175 37.31 16.10 -1.21
CA GLU A 175 37.41 17.46 -0.67
C GLU A 175 37.29 18.51 -1.79
N LYS A 176 38.06 18.36 -2.88
CA LYS A 176 37.94 19.22 -4.07
C LYS A 176 36.54 19.23 -4.67
N TYR A 177 35.87 18.07 -4.66
CA TYR A 177 34.49 17.96 -5.13
C TYR A 177 33.50 18.70 -4.20
N ILE A 178 33.68 18.58 -2.88
CA ILE A 178 32.89 19.32 -1.90
C ILE A 178 33.11 20.82 -2.05
N GLU A 179 34.35 21.29 -2.20
CA GLU A 179 34.68 22.70 -2.45
C GLU A 179 33.98 23.24 -3.70
N LYS A 180 33.89 22.44 -4.77
CA LYS A 180 33.17 22.80 -5.99
C LYS A 180 31.66 22.93 -5.75
N LEU A 181 31.06 22.04 -4.97
CA LEU A 181 29.63 22.07 -4.63
C LEU A 181 29.28 23.15 -3.60
N ALA A 182 30.23 23.51 -2.73
CA ALA A 182 30.05 24.53 -1.71
C ALA A 182 29.94 25.94 -2.31
N LYS A 183 30.44 26.14 -3.53
CA LYS A 183 30.24 27.40 -4.27
C LYS A 183 28.76 27.51 -4.67
N PRO A 184 28.05 28.59 -4.26
CA PRO A 184 26.66 28.78 -4.65
C PRO A 184 26.56 28.86 -6.18
N LYS A 185 25.55 28.21 -6.76
CA LYS A 185 25.30 28.30 -8.20
C LYS A 185 24.92 29.74 -8.53
N GLN A 186 25.74 30.42 -9.32
CA GLN A 186 25.37 31.72 -9.87
C GLN A 186 24.24 31.51 -10.88
N ALA A 187 23.09 32.14 -10.64
CA ALA A 187 22.02 32.15 -11.63
C ALA A 187 22.55 32.84 -12.90
N PRO A 188 22.31 32.30 -14.11
CA PRO A 188 22.64 32.99 -15.33
C PRO A 188 21.96 34.37 -15.32
N LYS A 189 22.73 35.43 -15.53
CA LYS A 189 22.16 36.77 -15.68
C LYS A 189 21.27 36.73 -16.92
N VAL A 190 19.98 37.07 -16.76
CA VAL A 190 19.07 37.21 -17.88
C VAL A 190 19.70 38.24 -18.84
N PRO A 191 19.82 37.95 -20.14
CA PRO A 191 20.30 38.94 -21.08
C PRO A 191 19.41 40.19 -20.95
N LYS A 192 20.04 41.36 -21.00
CA LYS A 192 19.26 42.61 -21.03
C LYS A 192 18.33 42.53 -22.25
N PRO A 193 17.04 42.87 -22.12
CA PRO A 193 16.20 42.99 -23.30
C PRO A 193 16.83 44.00 -24.24
N ASP A 194 16.88 43.68 -25.54
CA ASP A 194 17.50 44.55 -26.54
C ASP A 194 16.74 45.87 -26.74
N ARG A 195 15.55 46.02 -26.13
CA ARG A 195 14.64 47.15 -26.31
C ARG A 195 14.39 47.89 -25.00
N GLY A 196 14.24 49.20 -25.12
CA GLY A 196 13.87 50.08 -24.01
C GLY A 196 12.41 49.87 -23.57
N ALA A 197 12.10 50.30 -22.35
CA ALA A 197 10.72 50.29 -21.85
C ALA A 197 9.86 51.25 -22.70
N GLY A 198 8.81 50.71 -23.33
CA GLY A 198 7.88 51.48 -24.17
C GLY A 198 8.15 51.40 -25.69
N GLU A 199 9.28 50.83 -26.11
CA GLU A 199 9.53 50.54 -27.52
C GLU A 199 8.73 49.31 -27.98
N PHE A 200 7.96 49.44 -29.05
CA PHE A 200 7.26 48.34 -29.69
C PHE A 200 7.80 48.11 -31.11
N ASP A 201 7.81 46.84 -31.54
CA ASP A 201 8.16 46.50 -32.92
C ASP A 201 6.97 46.80 -33.84
N PRO A 202 7.07 47.75 -34.78
CA PRO A 202 5.98 48.05 -35.70
C PRO A 202 5.68 46.86 -36.62
N VAL A 203 6.70 46.06 -36.96
CA VAL A 203 6.57 44.86 -37.79
C VAL A 203 5.78 43.77 -37.04
N ARG A 204 6.12 43.54 -35.76
CA ARG A 204 5.42 42.56 -34.92
C ARG A 204 3.99 42.99 -34.66
N LEU A 205 3.75 44.29 -34.43
CA LEU A 205 2.40 44.83 -34.24
C LEU A 205 1.55 44.56 -35.49
N LYS A 206 2.09 44.83 -36.69
CA LYS A 206 1.40 44.54 -37.96
C LYS A 206 1.11 43.04 -38.15
N GLN A 207 2.05 42.16 -37.78
CA GLN A 207 1.83 40.71 -37.83
C GLN A 207 0.74 40.24 -36.86
N LEU A 208 0.69 40.81 -35.66
CA LEU A 208 -0.36 40.50 -34.67
C LEU A 208 -1.72 41.09 -35.05
N ALA A 209 -1.72 42.22 -35.77
CA ALA A 209 -2.93 42.87 -36.27
C ALA A 209 -3.53 42.15 -37.49
N SER A 210 -2.72 41.42 -38.27
CA SER A 210 -3.23 40.60 -39.36
C SER A 210 -3.91 39.32 -38.84
N PRO A 211 -5.09 38.95 -39.36
CA PRO A 211 -5.76 37.71 -38.97
C PRO A 211 -4.87 36.51 -39.31
N LYS A 212 -4.75 35.57 -38.37
CA LYS A 212 -3.94 34.38 -38.56
C LYS A 212 -4.59 33.50 -39.63
N ALA A 213 -3.99 33.44 -40.82
CA ALA A 213 -4.42 32.52 -41.86
C ALA A 213 -4.11 31.08 -41.42
N TYR A 214 -5.15 30.31 -41.11
CA TYR A 214 -5.02 28.88 -40.89
C TYR A 214 -4.95 28.21 -42.27
N LEU A 215 -3.74 28.01 -42.78
CA LEU A 215 -3.55 27.11 -43.90
C LEU A 215 -3.92 25.71 -43.40
N GLU A 216 -4.93 25.10 -44.00
CA GLU A 216 -5.22 23.69 -43.77
C GLU A 216 -3.96 22.91 -44.15
N GLU A 217 -3.30 22.33 -43.15
CA GLU A 217 -2.17 21.44 -43.39
C GLU A 217 -2.71 20.24 -44.18
N ILE A 218 -2.58 20.27 -45.51
CA ILE A 218 -2.82 19.11 -46.35
C ILE A 218 -1.82 18.07 -45.88
N LYS A 219 -2.30 17.15 -45.04
CA LYS A 219 -1.46 16.08 -44.51
C LYS A 219 -0.89 15.35 -45.72
N PRO A 220 0.44 15.27 -45.86
CA PRO A 220 1.03 14.56 -46.99
C PRO A 220 0.50 13.13 -46.98
N LYS A 221 0.24 12.59 -48.18
CA LYS A 221 -0.14 11.20 -48.34
C LYS A 221 0.92 10.34 -47.65
N TRP A 222 0.50 9.41 -46.80
CA TRP A 222 1.45 8.62 -46.02
C TRP A 222 2.25 7.71 -46.94
N GLU A 223 3.56 7.91 -46.99
CA GLU A 223 4.51 7.13 -47.77
C GLU A 223 5.56 6.51 -46.84
N LEU A 224 5.98 5.28 -47.16
CA LEU A 224 7.04 4.60 -46.42
C LEU A 224 8.38 5.33 -46.64
N THR A 225 9.01 5.76 -45.55
CA THR A 225 10.35 6.34 -45.62
C THR A 225 11.36 5.31 -46.15
N SER A 226 12.44 5.76 -46.79
CA SER A 226 13.48 4.84 -47.30
C SER A 226 14.02 3.90 -46.22
N GLN A 227 14.10 4.37 -44.97
CA GLN A 227 14.58 3.58 -43.83
C GLN A 227 13.59 2.49 -43.38
N MET A 228 12.28 2.69 -43.62
CA MET A 228 11.27 1.69 -43.31
C MET A 228 11.30 0.50 -44.28
N LYS A 229 11.78 0.69 -45.52
CA LYS A 229 11.88 -0.38 -46.52
C LYS A 229 12.84 -1.49 -46.09
N ASP A 230 13.96 -1.11 -45.49
CA ASP A 230 15.02 -2.05 -45.07
C ASP A 230 14.96 -2.41 -43.58
N TYR A 231 13.91 -1.99 -42.87
CA TYR A 231 13.82 -2.17 -41.43
C TYR A 231 13.62 -3.63 -41.02
N LYS A 232 14.60 -4.19 -40.29
CA LYS A 232 14.51 -5.53 -39.69
C LYS A 232 14.04 -5.43 -38.24
N ALA A 233 12.84 -5.93 -37.97
CA ALA A 233 12.25 -5.94 -36.64
C ALA A 233 13.14 -6.66 -35.60
N THR A 234 13.37 -6.01 -34.47
CA THR A 234 14.13 -6.58 -33.35
C THR A 234 13.42 -7.80 -32.76
N LYS A 235 14.18 -8.70 -32.11
CA LYS A 235 13.63 -9.88 -31.41
C LYS A 235 12.51 -9.50 -30.44
N ARG A 236 12.64 -8.38 -29.74
CA ARG A 236 11.62 -7.85 -28.81
C ARG A 236 10.32 -7.47 -29.53
N ILE A 237 10.41 -6.79 -30.67
CA ILE A 237 9.22 -6.41 -31.46
C ILE A 237 8.51 -7.66 -31.96
N LYS A 238 9.26 -8.66 -32.43
CA LYS A 238 8.70 -9.97 -32.82
C LYS A 238 8.00 -10.70 -31.67
N GLN A 239 8.52 -10.58 -30.43
CA GLN A 239 7.86 -11.13 -29.25
C GLN A 239 6.59 -10.37 -28.87
N ILE A 240 6.60 -9.03 -28.97
CA ILE A 240 5.43 -8.19 -28.66
C ILE A 240 4.34 -8.36 -29.72
N SER A 241 4.71 -8.62 -30.97
CA SER A 241 3.74 -8.87 -32.05
C SER A 241 3.04 -10.22 -31.95
N GLN A 242 3.55 -11.15 -31.12
CA GLN A 242 2.84 -12.41 -30.89
C GLN A 242 1.57 -12.15 -30.08
N PRO A 243 0.41 -12.71 -30.48
CA PRO A 243 -0.82 -12.54 -29.75
C PRO A 243 -0.67 -13.13 -28.35
N VAL A 244 -1.08 -12.36 -27.34
CA VAL A 244 -1.10 -12.82 -25.96
C VAL A 244 -2.27 -13.79 -25.83
N VAL A 245 -1.99 -15.09 -25.91
CA VAL A 245 -2.97 -16.13 -25.57
C VAL A 245 -3.30 -15.97 -24.09
N ARG A 246 -4.55 -15.61 -23.80
CA ARG A 246 -5.08 -15.59 -22.44
C ARG A 246 -5.95 -16.82 -22.28
N ASP A 247 -5.77 -17.53 -21.17
CA ASP A 247 -6.70 -18.58 -20.79
C ASP A 247 -8.07 -17.93 -20.61
N ASN A 248 -9.02 -18.34 -21.45
CA ASN A 248 -10.35 -17.77 -21.49
C ASN A 248 -11.16 -18.33 -20.31
N VAL A 249 -10.99 -17.75 -19.12
CA VAL A 249 -11.67 -18.17 -17.87
C VAL A 249 -13.21 -18.09 -17.95
N HIS A 250 -13.77 -17.50 -19.01
CA HIS A 250 -15.21 -17.22 -19.14
C HIS A 250 -15.89 -17.94 -20.32
N ILE A 251 -15.22 -18.88 -21.00
CA ILE A 251 -15.94 -19.76 -21.91
C ILE A 251 -16.66 -20.77 -21.02
N ASN A 252 -17.99 -20.68 -20.95
CA ASN A 252 -18.79 -21.81 -20.49
C ASN A 252 -18.42 -22.99 -21.39
N GLU A 253 -17.78 -24.02 -20.84
CA GLU A 253 -17.31 -25.20 -21.57
C GLU A 253 -18.44 -25.86 -22.39
N ASN A 254 -19.70 -25.62 -22.00
CA ASN A 254 -20.89 -26.01 -22.72
C ASN A 254 -21.82 -24.80 -22.93
N PRO A 255 -21.70 -24.03 -24.03
CA PRO A 255 -22.56 -22.87 -24.30
C PRO A 255 -24.03 -23.26 -24.48
N GLU A 256 -24.31 -24.54 -24.78
CA GLU A 256 -25.65 -25.10 -24.96
C GLU A 256 -26.40 -25.33 -23.63
N LYS A 257 -25.68 -25.36 -22.50
CA LYS A 257 -26.27 -25.68 -21.20
C LYS A 257 -26.92 -24.46 -20.57
N VAL A 258 -28.11 -24.11 -21.06
CA VAL A 258 -28.98 -23.10 -20.45
C VAL A 258 -29.60 -23.66 -19.15
N SER A 259 -29.73 -22.83 -18.12
CA SER A 259 -30.38 -23.27 -16.88
C SER A 259 -31.88 -23.55 -17.11
N PRO A 260 -32.46 -24.60 -16.51
CA PRO A 260 -33.88 -24.93 -16.71
C PRO A 260 -34.82 -23.82 -16.23
N ASN A 261 -34.39 -23.01 -15.26
CA ASN A 261 -35.14 -21.83 -14.81
C ASN A 261 -35.18 -20.73 -15.86
N ALA A 262 -34.10 -20.53 -16.64
CA ALA A 262 -34.10 -19.56 -17.73
C ALA A 262 -35.07 -19.97 -18.84
N LEU A 263 -35.19 -21.27 -19.13
CA LEU A 263 -36.16 -21.79 -20.12
C LEU A 263 -37.62 -21.60 -19.69
N ARG A 264 -37.90 -21.63 -18.38
CA ARG A 264 -39.26 -21.51 -17.82
C ARG A 264 -39.60 -20.09 -17.37
N TYR A 265 -38.66 -19.14 -17.45
CA TYR A 265 -38.85 -17.80 -16.93
C TYR A 265 -39.86 -17.01 -17.75
N LYS A 266 -40.89 -16.48 -17.07
CA LYS A 266 -41.84 -15.54 -17.67
C LYS A 266 -41.44 -14.11 -17.28
N PRO A 267 -41.11 -13.23 -18.24
CA PRO A 267 -40.71 -11.86 -17.93
C PRO A 267 -41.86 -11.07 -17.32
N SER A 268 -41.53 -10.21 -16.36
CA SER A 268 -42.50 -9.29 -15.74
C SER A 268 -43.00 -8.25 -16.75
N ALA A 269 -44.16 -7.65 -16.49
CA ALA A 269 -44.74 -6.62 -17.35
C ALA A 269 -43.74 -5.48 -17.64
N ARG A 270 -43.01 -5.02 -16.61
CA ARG A 270 -41.97 -3.99 -16.75
C ARG A 270 -40.80 -4.43 -17.64
N ILE A 271 -40.39 -5.70 -17.58
CA ILE A 271 -39.30 -6.20 -18.43
C ILE A 271 -39.77 -6.25 -19.88
N LYS A 272 -41.05 -6.59 -20.12
CA LYS A 272 -41.65 -6.53 -21.46
C LYS A 272 -41.68 -5.10 -22.00
N GLU A 273 -42.17 -4.16 -21.20
CA GLU A 273 -42.20 -2.73 -21.54
C GLU A 273 -40.79 -2.18 -21.85
N MET A 274 -39.79 -2.49 -21.02
CA MET A 274 -38.40 -2.08 -21.26
C MET A 274 -37.75 -2.77 -22.47
N SER A 275 -38.26 -3.93 -22.88
CA SER A 275 -37.76 -4.68 -24.04
C SER A 275 -38.43 -4.29 -25.35
N GLU A 276 -39.55 -3.56 -25.28
CA GLU A 276 -40.17 -3.00 -26.47
C GLU A 276 -39.20 -1.98 -27.08
N PRO A 277 -38.87 -2.11 -28.38
CA PRO A 277 -38.04 -1.12 -29.04
C PRO A 277 -38.75 0.22 -28.97
N LEU A 278 -38.04 1.27 -28.55
CA LEU A 278 -38.56 2.63 -28.56
C LEU A 278 -39.13 2.93 -29.96
N THR A 279 -40.46 3.08 -30.04
CA THR A 279 -41.18 3.31 -31.30
C THR A 279 -40.94 4.73 -31.81
N THR A 280 -40.58 5.67 -30.93
CA THR A 280 -40.08 6.99 -31.26
C THR A 280 -38.55 6.97 -31.24
N ARG A 281 -37.95 7.33 -32.38
CA ARG A 281 -36.50 7.45 -32.55
C ARG A 281 -35.93 8.62 -31.74
N ASP A 282 -35.85 8.50 -30.42
CA ASP A 282 -35.18 9.51 -29.59
C ASP A 282 -33.70 9.20 -29.33
N ALA A 283 -33.19 8.07 -29.82
CA ALA A 283 -31.78 7.71 -29.67
C ALA A 283 -30.83 8.45 -30.63
N ASN A 284 -31.35 9.10 -31.68
CA ASN A 284 -30.56 9.81 -32.69
C ASN A 284 -31.03 11.26 -32.93
N GLN A 285 -31.73 11.89 -31.97
CA GLN A 285 -32.01 13.32 -32.02
C GLN A 285 -30.81 14.07 -31.42
N GLY A 286 -29.70 14.16 -32.17
CA GLY A 286 -28.49 14.89 -31.80
C GLY A 286 -28.64 16.43 -31.69
N LEU A 287 -29.85 16.93 -31.43
CA LEU A 287 -30.20 18.35 -31.38
C LEU A 287 -31.31 18.69 -30.36
N ALA A 288 -31.63 17.79 -29.42
CA ALA A 288 -32.71 18.00 -28.43
C ALA A 288 -32.22 18.27 -26.99
N ASP A 289 -30.97 18.67 -26.81
CA ASP A 289 -30.52 19.32 -25.57
C ASP A 289 -30.89 20.81 -25.51
N VAL A 290 -31.54 21.34 -26.56
CA VAL A 290 -32.22 22.64 -26.49
C VAL A 290 -33.57 22.40 -25.83
N LYS A 291 -33.55 22.29 -24.50
CA LYS A 291 -34.75 22.49 -23.69
C LYS A 291 -35.39 23.80 -24.17
N GLU A 292 -36.66 23.79 -24.60
CA GLU A 292 -37.32 24.97 -25.20
C GLU A 292 -37.19 26.25 -24.35
N ASN A 293 -36.94 26.09 -23.04
CA ASN A 293 -36.35 27.12 -22.21
C ASN A 293 -35.13 26.57 -21.45
N PRO A 294 -33.88 26.96 -21.79
CA PRO A 294 -32.68 26.52 -21.07
C PRO A 294 -32.67 26.99 -19.61
N PHE A 295 -33.39 28.07 -19.29
CA PHE A 295 -33.59 28.58 -17.92
C PHE A 295 -34.85 28.04 -17.24
N GLY A 296 -35.62 27.19 -17.91
CA GLY A 296 -36.85 26.62 -17.36
C GLY A 296 -36.55 25.61 -16.26
N ILE A 297 -36.95 25.93 -15.03
CA ILE A 297 -36.86 25.01 -13.88
C ILE A 297 -37.90 23.91 -14.08
N ALA A 298 -37.53 22.65 -13.86
CA ALA A 298 -38.47 21.54 -14.01
C ALA A 298 -39.62 21.67 -12.97
N PRO A 299 -40.87 21.34 -13.33
CA PRO A 299 -42.01 21.48 -12.40
C PRO A 299 -41.84 20.64 -11.13
N ASN A 300 -41.13 19.51 -11.21
CA ASN A 300 -40.81 18.67 -10.06
C ASN A 300 -39.73 19.28 -9.15
N ALA A 301 -38.82 20.09 -9.71
CA ALA A 301 -37.83 20.81 -8.91
C ALA A 301 -38.49 21.90 -8.06
N LEU A 302 -39.52 22.58 -8.59
CA LEU A 302 -40.32 23.56 -7.83
C LEU A 302 -41.09 22.93 -6.67
N LYS A 303 -41.54 21.67 -6.83
CA LYS A 303 -42.31 20.93 -5.81
C LYS A 303 -41.44 20.13 -4.84
N TYR A 304 -40.12 20.09 -5.08
CA TYR A 304 -39.22 19.23 -4.31
C TYR A 304 -39.05 19.75 -2.87
N LYS A 305 -39.29 18.88 -1.90
CA LYS A 305 -39.00 19.13 -0.48
C LYS A 305 -37.68 18.46 -0.13
N ALA A 306 -36.72 19.24 0.37
CA ALA A 306 -35.42 18.72 0.80
C ALA A 306 -35.57 17.64 1.86
N SER A 307 -34.84 16.53 1.70
CA SER A 307 -34.81 15.44 2.68
C SER A 307 -34.18 15.90 4.00
N THR A 308 -34.49 15.21 5.10
CA THR A 308 -33.94 15.49 6.43
C THR A 308 -32.41 15.57 6.41
N ARG A 309 -31.76 14.61 5.76
CA ARG A 309 -30.30 14.58 5.56
C ARG A 309 -29.75 15.83 4.86
N ILE A 310 -30.46 16.35 3.85
CA ILE A 310 -30.00 17.57 3.14
C ILE A 310 -30.07 18.78 4.07
N LYS A 311 -31.09 18.84 4.94
CA LYS A 311 -31.19 19.89 5.95
C LYS A 311 -30.07 19.79 6.99
N GLU A 312 -29.79 18.60 7.50
CA GLU A 312 -28.67 18.34 8.44
C GLU A 312 -27.31 18.74 7.84
N LEU A 313 -27.10 18.47 6.54
CA LEU A 313 -25.85 18.83 5.87
C LEU A 313 -25.75 20.34 5.54
N ALA A 314 -26.88 21.03 5.46
CA ALA A 314 -26.93 22.47 5.22
C ALA A 314 -26.70 23.28 6.51
N GLU A 315 -26.84 22.65 7.69
CA GLU A 315 -26.50 23.29 8.96
C GLU A 315 -24.99 23.57 9.04
N PRO A 316 -24.58 24.81 9.35
CA PRO A 316 -23.18 25.18 9.41
C PRO A 316 -22.49 24.41 10.53
N LYS A 317 -21.40 23.73 10.17
CA LYS A 317 -20.60 22.98 11.14
C LYS A 317 -19.67 23.94 11.87
N GLU A 318 -19.88 24.14 13.16
CA GLU A 318 -18.94 24.88 14.01
C GLU A 318 -17.61 24.11 14.07
N PHE A 319 -16.53 24.76 13.64
CA PHE A 319 -15.19 24.20 13.69
C PHE A 319 -14.38 24.99 14.70
N GLU A 320 -14.05 24.35 15.83
CA GLU A 320 -13.12 24.92 16.79
C GLU A 320 -11.71 24.95 16.19
N ASN A 321 -11.17 26.15 15.99
CA ASN A 321 -9.82 26.36 15.49
C ASN A 321 -8.78 26.00 16.55
N THR A 322 -8.56 24.70 16.76
CA THR A 322 -7.53 24.15 17.67
C THR A 322 -6.09 24.53 17.29
N HIS A 323 -5.88 25.15 16.13
CA HIS A 323 -4.58 25.52 15.61
C HIS A 323 -4.11 26.93 15.98
N ILE A 324 -5.01 27.78 16.52
CA ILE A 324 -4.64 29.12 16.99
C ILE A 324 -4.35 29.00 18.48
N ARG A 325 -3.10 29.24 18.89
CA ARG A 325 -2.76 29.37 20.31
C ARG A 325 -3.48 30.60 20.86
N GLU A 326 -4.05 30.48 22.06
CA GLU A 326 -4.77 31.57 22.75
C GLU A 326 -3.94 32.86 22.86
N ASN A 327 -2.61 32.73 22.96
CA ASN A 327 -1.71 33.87 22.90
C ASN A 327 -0.58 33.62 21.88
N PRO A 328 -0.64 34.24 20.69
CA PRO A 328 0.35 34.03 19.62
C PRO A 328 1.76 34.55 19.98
N PHE A 329 1.87 35.41 20.99
CA PHE A 329 3.13 36.00 21.44
C PHE A 329 3.72 35.32 22.67
N ALA A 330 3.05 34.31 23.23
CA ALA A 330 3.56 33.57 24.39
C ALA A 330 4.77 32.70 23.98
N ILE A 331 5.95 33.15 24.39
CA ILE A 331 7.21 32.41 24.25
C ILE A 331 7.32 31.43 25.42
N SER A 332 7.76 30.20 25.17
CA SER A 332 7.91 29.22 26.25
C SER A 332 9.01 29.65 27.24
N PRO A 333 8.85 29.40 28.55
CA PRO A 333 9.86 29.77 29.54
C PRO A 333 11.21 29.06 29.31
N ALA A 334 11.18 27.89 28.65
CA ALA A 334 12.38 27.18 28.22
C ALA A 334 13.15 27.94 27.12
N ALA A 335 12.44 28.59 26.19
CA ALA A 335 13.06 29.41 25.16
C ALA A 335 13.71 30.69 25.74
N LEU A 336 13.10 31.29 26.77
CA LEU A 336 13.71 32.42 27.50
C LEU A 336 14.98 32.04 28.26
N LYS A 337 15.05 30.80 28.76
CA LYS A 337 16.22 30.27 29.50
C LYS A 337 17.28 29.63 28.59
N ALA A 338 16.98 29.44 27.31
CA ALA A 338 17.88 28.76 26.38
C ALA A 338 19.09 29.65 26.06
N LYS A 339 20.29 29.17 26.36
CA LYS A 339 21.55 29.80 25.95
C LYS A 339 21.96 29.27 24.57
N ALA A 340 22.37 30.16 23.68
CA ALA A 340 22.85 29.77 22.36
C ALA A 340 24.13 28.92 22.45
N SER A 341 24.26 27.92 21.58
CA SER A 341 25.47 27.10 21.52
C SER A 341 26.65 27.93 20.98
N PRO A 342 27.90 27.63 21.37
CA PRO A 342 29.08 28.41 20.96
C PRO A 342 29.20 28.56 19.44
N ARG A 343 28.88 27.49 18.69
CA ARG A 343 28.85 27.51 17.22
C ARG A 343 27.80 28.48 16.65
N LEU A 344 26.64 28.61 17.27
CA LEU A 344 25.61 29.57 16.83
C LEU A 344 26.04 31.00 17.11
N ILE A 345 26.76 31.24 18.20
CA ILE A 345 27.34 32.55 18.52
C ILE A 345 28.41 32.92 17.48
N GLU A 346 29.27 31.98 17.09
CA GLU A 346 30.27 32.18 16.03
C GLU A 346 29.63 32.48 14.66
N LEU A 347 28.55 31.76 14.31
CA LEU A 347 27.82 31.97 13.06
C LEU A 347 27.01 33.28 13.04
N ALA A 348 26.60 33.77 14.21
CA ALA A 348 25.86 35.02 14.35
C ALA A 348 26.77 36.26 14.25
N LYS A 349 28.10 36.10 14.34
CA LYS A 349 29.02 37.21 14.07
C LYS A 349 28.92 37.59 12.58
N PRO A 350 28.75 38.88 12.26
CA PRO A 350 28.68 39.32 10.87
C PRO A 350 29.99 38.97 10.16
N LYS A 351 29.90 38.54 8.90
CA LYS A 351 31.07 38.35 8.03
C LYS A 351 31.61 39.72 7.62
N GLY A 352 32.40 40.35 8.48
CA GLY A 352 33.08 41.60 8.19
C GLY A 352 33.14 42.51 9.41
N GLY A 353 34.18 42.34 10.21
CA GLY A 353 34.61 43.21 11.31
C GLY A 353 36.09 42.94 11.54
#